data_AF-A0A3P7JAF8-F1
#
_entry.id   AF-A0A3P7JAF8-F1
#
_cell.length_a   1.000
_cell.length_b   1.000
_cell.length_c   1.000
_cell.angle_alpha   90.00
_cell.angle_beta   90.00
_cell.angle_gamma   90.00
#
_symmetry.space_group_name_H-M   'P 1'
#
loop_
_entity.id
_entity.type
_entity.pdbx_description
1 polymer ?
#
loop_
_entity_poly.entity_id
_entity_poly.type
_entity_poly.pdbx_seq_one_letter_code
_entity_poly.pdbx_strand_id
1 'polypeptide(L)'
;MNEEDRKYVDGCAIFWKSEKFEMEREHLIEFTQLVVKKASTSEHMLNRVMPRDNIALCAVLRIKENVYNNRRMTMAAADNVVGSPLVVCAAHIHWDPELCDVKLVQTMMLAHELFRLLEEVIQASHIYFNLLLLACTF
;
A
#
# COMPACT_ATOMS: atom_id res chain seq x y z
N MET A 1 -7.43 7.15 -25.04
CA MET A 1 -8.59 7.10 -24.13
C MET A 1 -9.31 8.42 -24.23
N ASN A 2 -10.59 8.40 -24.59
CA ASN A 2 -11.37 9.62 -24.77
C ASN A 2 -11.64 10.28 -23.40
N GLU A 3 -11.97 11.57 -23.34
CA GLU A 3 -12.20 12.24 -22.04
C GLU A 3 -13.39 11.64 -21.26
N GLU A 4 -14.39 11.11 -21.96
CA GLU A 4 -15.56 10.47 -21.34
C GLU A 4 -15.20 9.16 -20.62
N ASP A 5 -14.27 8.37 -21.19
CA ASP A 5 -13.86 7.07 -20.65
C ASP A 5 -13.11 7.21 -19.32
N ARG A 6 -12.41 8.34 -19.10
CA ARG A 6 -11.63 8.61 -17.88
C ARG A 6 -12.46 8.62 -16.61
N LYS A 7 -13.76 8.91 -16.72
CA LYS A 7 -14.66 8.98 -15.56
C LYS A 7 -15.03 7.60 -15.00
N TYR A 8 -14.82 6.55 -15.80
CA TYR A 8 -15.19 5.18 -15.46
C TYR A 8 -13.99 4.33 -15.05
N VAL A 9 -12.79 4.90 -15.02
CA VAL A 9 -11.59 4.23 -14.52
C VAL A 9 -11.72 4.09 -13.01
N ASP A 10 -11.57 2.87 -12.54
CA ASP A 10 -11.58 2.53 -11.12
C ASP A 10 -10.17 2.64 -10.50
N GLY A 11 -10.08 2.41 -9.19
CA GLY A 11 -8.81 2.50 -8.48
C GLY A 11 -8.94 2.23 -6.99
N CYS A 12 -7.85 2.44 -6.27
CA CYS A 12 -7.80 2.29 -4.81
C CYS A 12 -7.95 3.64 -4.11
N ALA A 13 -8.65 3.65 -2.98
CA ALA A 13 -8.76 4.82 -2.11
C ALA A 13 -8.55 4.40 -0.65
N ILE A 14 -7.85 5.25 0.11
CA ILE A 14 -7.62 5.07 1.54
C ILE A 14 -8.24 6.25 2.28
N PHE A 15 -9.10 5.95 3.25
CA PHE A 15 -9.73 6.96 4.10
C PHE A 15 -9.27 6.78 5.55
N TRP A 16 -9.02 7.90 6.24
CA TRP A 16 -8.67 7.91 7.66
C TRP A 16 -9.36 9.06 8.39
N LYS A 17 -9.40 8.98 9.72
CA LYS A 17 -9.91 10.06 10.57
C LYS A 17 -8.80 11.08 10.81
N SER A 18 -8.93 12.28 10.24
CA SER A 18 -7.93 13.37 10.34
C SER A 18 -7.63 13.81 11.77
N GLU A 19 -8.60 13.65 12.68
CA GLU A 19 -8.43 13.89 14.11
C GLU A 19 -7.40 12.94 14.73
N LYS A 20 -7.32 11.70 14.23
CA LYS A 20 -6.51 10.60 14.79
C LYS A 20 -5.24 10.30 14.01
N PHE A 21 -5.22 10.63 12.72
CA PHE A 21 -4.11 10.32 11.83
C PHE A 21 -3.80 11.50 10.92
N GLU A 22 -2.55 11.64 10.54
CA GLU A 22 -2.07 12.60 9.55
C GLU A 22 -1.28 11.89 8.47
N MET A 23 -1.56 12.16 7.20
CA MET A 23 -0.83 11.55 6.10
C MET A 23 0.49 12.29 5.90
N GLU A 24 1.59 11.54 5.98
CA GLU A 24 2.94 12.07 5.76
C GLU A 24 3.42 11.80 4.33
N ARG A 25 3.06 10.64 3.79
CA ARG A 25 3.50 10.19 2.46
C ARG A 25 2.43 9.36 1.78
N GLU A 26 2.32 9.53 0.47
CA GLU A 26 1.56 8.67 -0.43
C GLU A 26 2.54 7.97 -1.39
N HIS A 27 2.27 6.72 -1.73
CA HIS A 27 3.06 5.94 -2.67
C HIS A 27 2.18 5.08 -3.56
N LEU A 28 2.16 5.41 -4.86
CA LEU A 28 1.47 4.66 -5.89
C LEU A 28 2.39 3.58 -6.48
N ILE A 29 1.86 2.36 -6.55
CA ILE A 29 2.54 1.18 -7.08
C ILE A 29 1.81 0.74 -8.35
N GLU A 30 2.45 0.93 -9.50
CA GLU A 30 1.96 0.44 -10.79
C GLU A 30 2.66 -0.87 -11.17
N PHE A 31 1.95 -1.99 -11.11
CA PHE A 31 2.55 -3.31 -11.36
C PHE A 31 3.12 -3.43 -12.77
N THR A 32 2.50 -2.77 -13.75
CA THR A 32 2.99 -2.66 -15.14
C THR A 32 4.40 -2.06 -15.20
N GLN A 33 4.66 -0.98 -14.45
CA GLN A 33 5.98 -0.36 -14.43
C GLN A 33 7.00 -1.22 -13.69
N LEU A 34 6.58 -1.89 -12.62
CA LEU A 34 7.46 -2.76 -11.84
C LEU A 34 7.91 -3.99 -12.62
N VAL A 35 7.01 -4.64 -13.34
CA VAL A 35 7.37 -5.84 -14.12
C VAL A 35 8.37 -5.49 -15.22
N VAL A 36 8.21 -4.33 -15.88
CA VAL A 36 9.18 -3.84 -16.88
C VAL A 36 10.56 -3.62 -16.27
N LYS A 37 10.64 -3.09 -15.04
CA LYS A 37 11.91 -2.86 -14.34
C LYS A 37 12.56 -4.15 -13.83
N LYS A 38 11.78 -5.10 -13.32
CA LYS A 38 12.27 -6.30 -12.60
C LYS A 38 12.38 -7.56 -13.46
N ALA A 39 11.59 -7.67 -14.52
CA ALA A 39 11.47 -8.87 -15.34
C ALA A 39 11.63 -8.58 -16.84
N SER A 40 12.41 -7.55 -17.19
CA SER A 40 12.69 -7.15 -18.58
C SER A 40 13.23 -8.28 -19.47
N THR A 41 13.86 -9.28 -18.87
CA THR A 41 14.46 -10.44 -19.55
C THR A 41 13.50 -11.62 -19.72
N SER A 42 12.30 -11.57 -19.11
CA SER A 42 11.30 -12.65 -19.20
C SER A 42 10.10 -12.19 -20.02
N GLU A 43 10.09 -12.54 -21.32
CA GLU A 43 8.98 -12.23 -22.22
C GLU A 43 7.65 -12.81 -21.72
N HIS A 44 7.67 -14.01 -21.14
CA HIS A 44 6.47 -14.65 -20.59
C HIS A 44 5.85 -13.83 -19.45
N MET A 45 6.66 -13.26 -18.56
CA MET A 45 6.18 -12.41 -17.47
C MET A 45 5.65 -11.08 -18.00
N LEU A 46 6.38 -10.45 -18.92
CA LEU A 46 5.97 -9.18 -19.54
C LEU A 46 4.63 -9.34 -20.26
N ASN A 47 4.49 -10.35 -21.12
CA ASN A 47 3.29 -10.54 -21.94
C ASN A 47 2.03 -10.83 -21.11
N ARG A 48 2.17 -11.35 -19.89
CA ARG A 48 1.02 -11.71 -19.02
C ARG A 48 0.65 -10.61 -18.04
N VAL A 49 1.64 -9.90 -17.49
CA VAL A 49 1.42 -8.88 -16.45
C VAL A 49 1.36 -7.46 -17.02
N MET A 50 2.15 -7.13 -18.04
CA MET A 50 2.22 -5.78 -18.61
C MET A 50 0.88 -5.28 -19.19
N PRO A 51 0.06 -6.12 -19.86
CA PRO A 51 -1.23 -5.65 -20.38
C PRO A 51 -2.32 -5.52 -19.30
N ARG A 52 -1.94 -5.59 -18.01
CA ARG A 52 -2.84 -5.40 -16.87
C ARG A 52 -2.41 -4.13 -16.15
N ASP A 53 -3.34 -3.22 -15.94
CA ASP A 53 -3.17 -1.89 -15.36
C ASP A 53 -3.56 -1.85 -13.86
N ASN A 54 -3.48 -3.00 -13.19
CA ASN A 54 -3.69 -3.12 -11.76
C ASN A 54 -2.69 -2.25 -10.96
N ILE A 55 -3.15 -1.67 -9.86
CA ILE A 55 -2.35 -0.80 -9.00
C ILE A 55 -2.48 -1.18 -7.52
N ALA A 56 -1.56 -0.65 -6.72
CA ALA A 56 -1.74 -0.52 -5.28
C ALA A 56 -1.42 0.91 -4.83
N LEU A 57 -2.16 1.40 -3.85
CA LEU A 57 -1.97 2.69 -3.20
C LEU A 57 -1.51 2.45 -1.77
N CYS A 58 -0.44 3.12 -1.36
CA CYS A 58 0.06 3.09 0.01
C CYS A 58 0.03 4.49 0.61
N ALA A 59 -0.31 4.57 1.89
CA ALA A 59 -0.25 5.79 2.68
C ALA A 59 0.54 5.53 3.97
N VAL A 60 1.47 6.42 4.28
CA VAL A 60 2.15 6.47 5.57
C VAL A 60 1.43 7.49 6.43
N LEU A 61 0.82 7.02 7.51
CA LEU A 61 0.01 7.81 8.42
C LEU A 61 0.74 7.94 9.77
N ARG A 62 0.88 9.16 10.27
CA ARG A 62 1.33 9.39 11.65
C ARG A 62 0.16 9.33 12.61
N ILE A 63 0.32 8.55 13.68
CA ILE A 63 -0.68 8.40 14.74
C ILE A 63 -0.65 9.65 15.65
N LYS A 64 -1.78 10.34 15.79
CA LYS A 64 -1.94 11.51 16.68
C LYS A 64 -2.34 11.09 18.09
N GLU A 65 -2.09 11.97 19.06
CA GLU A 65 -2.47 11.81 20.48
C GLU A 65 -3.97 11.48 20.66
N ASN A 66 -4.83 12.08 19.82
CA ASN A 66 -6.28 11.92 19.86
C ASN A 66 -6.79 10.48 19.60
N VAL A 67 -5.91 9.55 19.24
CA VAL A 67 -6.27 8.13 19.08
C VAL A 67 -6.85 7.56 20.36
N TYR A 68 -6.39 8.02 21.52
CA TYR A 68 -6.83 7.56 22.83
C TYR A 68 -8.02 8.35 23.44
N ASN A 69 -8.47 9.46 22.83
CA ASN A 69 -9.51 10.33 23.42
C ASN A 69 -10.83 9.61 23.74
N ASN A 70 -11.12 8.46 23.12
CA ASN A 70 -12.32 7.66 23.37
C ASN A 70 -12.10 6.45 24.31
N ARG A 71 -10.90 6.26 24.86
CA ARG A 71 -10.59 5.17 25.80
C ARG A 71 -10.13 5.74 27.13
N ARG A 72 -10.90 5.48 28.20
CA ARG A 72 -10.48 5.67 29.61
C ARG A 72 -9.46 4.60 30.02
N MET A 73 -8.35 4.50 29.30
CA MET A 73 -7.38 3.42 29.48
C MET A 73 -6.00 4.02 29.71
N THR A 74 -5.50 3.84 30.93
CA THR A 74 -4.10 4.04 31.28
C THR A 74 -3.28 3.00 30.53
N MET A 75 -2.86 3.31 29.30
CA MET A 75 -1.96 2.44 28.55
C MET A 75 -0.57 2.52 29.18
N ALA A 76 0.10 1.38 29.32
CA ALA A 76 1.51 1.35 29.71
C ALA A 76 2.33 2.14 28.67
N ALA A 77 3.38 2.85 29.09
CA ALA A 77 4.22 3.63 28.18
C ALA A 77 4.80 2.80 27.03
N ALA A 78 4.95 1.48 27.22
CA ALA A 78 5.39 0.53 26.20
C ALA A 78 4.38 0.31 25.06
N ASP A 79 3.09 0.56 25.29
CA ASP A 79 2.01 0.38 24.30
C ASP A 79 1.57 1.72 23.67
N ASN A 80 2.30 2.81 23.94
CA ASN A 80 2.01 4.11 23.34
C ASN A 80 2.51 4.14 21.89
N VAL A 81 1.57 4.15 20.95
CA VAL A 81 1.84 4.20 19.50
C VAL A 81 1.73 5.62 18.93
N VAL A 82 1.50 6.63 19.77
CA VAL A 82 1.42 8.03 19.32
C VAL A 82 2.75 8.46 18.73
N GLY A 83 2.68 9.14 17.58
CA GLY A 83 3.84 9.53 16.79
C GLY A 83 4.43 8.40 15.97
N SER A 84 4.07 7.13 16.22
CA SER A 84 4.53 6.02 15.39
C SER A 84 3.92 6.11 13.99
N PRO A 85 4.71 5.81 12.95
CA PRO A 85 4.17 5.68 11.61
C PRO A 85 3.33 4.41 11.47
N LEU A 86 2.25 4.49 10.69
CA LEU A 86 1.35 3.41 10.32
C LEU A 86 1.31 3.36 8.79
N VAL A 87 1.80 2.29 8.21
CA VAL A 87 1.74 2.07 6.75
C VAL A 87 0.47 1.31 6.44
N VAL A 88 -0.38 1.91 5.60
CA VAL A 88 -1.63 1.33 5.11
C VAL A 88 -1.50 1.14 3.61
N CYS A 89 -1.85 -0.03 3.12
CA CYS A 89 -1.84 -0.32 1.68
C CYS A 89 -3.17 -0.92 1.23
N ALA A 90 -3.70 -0.37 0.14
CA ALA A 90 -4.84 -0.89 -0.60
C ALA A 90 -4.39 -1.32 -1.99
N ALA A 91 -4.66 -2.56 -2.37
CA ALA A 91 -4.27 -3.11 -3.67
C ALA A 91 -5.49 -3.67 -4.41
N HIS A 92 -5.56 -3.42 -5.72
CA HIS A 92 -6.53 -4.02 -6.61
C HIS A 92 -5.80 -5.01 -7.52
N ILE A 93 -5.81 -6.29 -7.12
CA ILE A 93 -5.13 -7.39 -7.81
C ILE A 93 -5.99 -7.90 -8.97
N HIS A 94 -5.36 -8.54 -9.95
CA HIS A 94 -6.08 -9.10 -11.09
C HIS A 94 -7.18 -10.10 -10.67
N TRP A 95 -8.37 -9.96 -11.27
CA TRP A 95 -9.57 -10.70 -10.86
C TRP A 95 -9.67 -12.10 -11.49
N ASP A 96 -9.19 -12.30 -12.72
CA ASP A 96 -9.40 -13.52 -13.52
C ASP A 96 -8.85 -14.78 -12.81
N PRO A 97 -9.69 -15.79 -12.49
CA PRO A 97 -9.26 -17.00 -11.80
C PRO A 97 -8.26 -17.87 -12.59
N GLU A 98 -8.24 -17.80 -13.93
CA GLU A 98 -7.32 -18.57 -14.76
C GLU A 98 -5.89 -18.02 -14.73
N LEU A 99 -5.73 -16.76 -14.31
CA LEU A 99 -4.46 -16.04 -14.27
C LEU A 99 -3.89 -15.96 -12.84
N CYS A 100 -3.84 -17.11 -12.16
CA CYS A 100 -3.33 -17.21 -10.79
C CYS A 100 -1.85 -16.81 -10.66
N ASP A 101 -1.07 -17.02 -11.72
CA ASP A 101 0.32 -16.62 -11.83
C ASP A 101 0.49 -15.09 -11.84
N VAL A 102 -0.38 -14.38 -12.56
CA VAL A 102 -0.41 -12.91 -12.58
C VAL A 102 -0.67 -12.36 -11.16
N LYS A 103 -1.64 -12.94 -10.44
CA LYS A 103 -1.96 -12.54 -9.06
C LYS A 103 -0.80 -12.75 -8.11
N LEU A 104 -0.13 -13.90 -8.25
CA LEU A 104 1.05 -14.24 -7.45
C LEU A 104 2.18 -13.24 -7.70
N VAL A 105 2.49 -12.97 -8.97
CA VAL A 105 3.54 -12.02 -9.36
C VAL A 105 3.22 -10.60 -8.87
N GLN A 106 1.97 -10.13 -9.02
CA GLN A 106 1.53 -8.83 -8.49
C GLN A 106 1.69 -8.76 -6.96
N THR A 107 1.31 -9.82 -6.25
CA THR A 107 1.44 -9.87 -4.78
C THR A 107 2.90 -9.90 -4.33
N MET A 108 3.77 -10.62 -5.05
CA MET A 108 5.22 -10.63 -4.78
C MET A 108 5.84 -9.25 -5.01
N MET A 109 5.47 -8.57 -6.10
CA MET A 109 5.92 -7.21 -6.38
C MET A 109 5.43 -6.23 -5.30
N LEU A 110 4.16 -6.35 -4.89
CA LEU A 110 3.58 -5.55 -3.82
C LEU A 110 4.34 -5.72 -2.50
N ALA A 111 4.55 -6.96 -2.06
CA ALA A 111 5.27 -7.25 -0.83
C ALA A 111 6.70 -6.70 -0.85
N HIS A 112 7.38 -6.79 -2.00
CA HIS A 112 8.72 -6.27 -2.17
C HIS A 112 8.77 -4.74 -2.07
N GLU A 113 7.87 -4.03 -2.76
CA GLU A 113 7.84 -2.55 -2.66
C GLU A 113 7.39 -2.07 -1.28
N LEU A 114 6.45 -2.76 -0.63
CA LEU A 114 6.07 -2.46 0.76
C LEU A 114 7.26 -2.63 1.72
N PHE A 115 8.06 -3.67 1.55
CA PHE A 115 9.25 -3.88 2.36
C PHE A 115 10.24 -2.72 2.19
N ARG A 116 10.48 -2.26 0.95
CA ARG A 116 11.35 -1.10 0.68
C ARG A 116 10.80 0.18 1.29
N LEU A 117 9.50 0.43 1.15
CA LEU A 117 8.83 1.59 1.75
C LEU A 117 8.96 1.57 3.28
N LEU A 118 8.82 0.39 3.90
CA LEU A 118 9.01 0.23 5.35
C LEU A 118 10.45 0.55 5.78
N GLU A 119 11.46 0.07 5.04
CA GLU A 119 12.87 0.41 5.33
C GLU A 119 13.12 1.93 5.28
N GLU A 120 12.59 2.62 4.27
CA GLU A 120 12.70 4.08 4.14
C GLU A 120 12.01 4.80 5.31
N VAL A 121 10.82 4.35 5.70
CA VAL A 121 10.07 4.93 6.82
C VAL A 121 10.82 4.72 8.14
N ILE A 122 11.36 3.52 8.37
CA ILE A 122 12.15 3.20 9.58
C ILE A 122 13.38 4.11 9.67
N GLN A 123 14.11 4.29 8.57
CA GLN A 123 15.28 5.16 8.52
C GLN A 123 14.92 6.62 8.82
N ALA A 124 13.77 7.10 8.35
CA ALA A 124 13.33 8.47 8.57
C ALA A 124 12.80 8.73 9.98
N SER A 125 12.22 7.73 10.65
CA SER A 125 11.45 7.92 11.89
C SER A 125 12.18 7.50 13.18
N HIS A 126 13.34 6.85 13.11
CA HIS A 126 14.14 6.42 14.29
C HIS A 126 13.36 5.63 15.37
N ILE A 127 12.18 5.09 15.05
CA ILE A 127 11.28 4.38 15.96
C ILE A 127 11.09 2.94 15.45
N TYR A 128 11.09 1.97 16.37
CA TYR A 128 10.82 0.55 16.08
C TYR A 128 9.32 0.35 15.78
N PHE A 129 9.02 -0.24 14.63
CA PHE A 129 7.68 -0.33 14.05
C PHE A 129 6.83 -1.45 14.66
N ASN A 130 5.50 -1.27 14.71
CA ASN A 130 4.57 -2.27 15.28
C ASN A 130 3.32 -2.62 14.43
N LEU A 131 3.05 -2.03 13.25
CA LEU A 131 1.85 -2.44 12.50
C LEU A 131 1.84 -2.08 11.01
N LEU A 132 1.90 -3.07 10.13
CA LEU A 132 1.53 -2.94 8.71
C LEU A 132 0.07 -3.39 8.55
N LEU A 133 -0.80 -2.52 8.04
CA LEU A 133 -2.17 -2.90 7.71
C LEU A 133 -2.32 -3.04 6.20
N LEU A 134 -2.41 -4.29 5.72
CA LEU A 134 -2.66 -4.60 4.32
C LEU A 134 -4.16 -4.86 4.13
N ALA A 135 -4.83 -4.01 3.35
CA ALA A 135 -6.19 -4.21 2.90
C ALA A 135 -6.18 -4.59 1.42
N CYS A 136 -6.14 -5.88 1.10
CA CYS A 136 -6.29 -6.34 -0.28
C CYS A 136 -7.79 -6.39 -0.64
N THR A 137 -8.18 -5.64 -1.66
CA THR A 137 -9.50 -5.77 -2.29
C THR A 137 -9.34 -6.64 -3.54
N PHE A 138 -10.06 -7.76 -3.58
CA PHE A 138 -10.18 -8.64 -4.76
C PHE A 138 -11.36 -8.24 -5.63
#